data_AF-A0A369XS13-F1
#
_entry.id   AF-A0A369XS13-F1
#
_cell.length_a   1.000
_cell.length_b   1.000
_cell.length_c   1.000
_cell.angle_alpha   90.00
_cell.angle_beta   90.00
_cell.angle_gamma   90.00
#
_symmetry.space_group_name_H-M   'P 1'
#
loop_
_entity.id
_entity.type
_entity.pdbx_description
1 polymer ?
#
loop_
_entity_poly.entity_id
_entity_poly.type
_entity_poly.pdbx_seq_one_letter_code
_entity_poly.pdbx_strand_id
1 'polypeptide(L)'
;AEAFIRFTQKLRVDPATGQQRCAVVQAEDELASIGMVVGAGWNGSRAFTATSGPGISLMSEFIGLAFFAEIPAVLINVQRGGPSTGMPTRTQQSDILACAYASHGDTRHVLLFPEDPYECFELSAQALDLAERLQTPIFVMSDLDIGMNQRLCRPFAWDDSVEYDRGKVMTHDALDAGTDFGRYLDVDGDGITYRTYPGTHPTKGGYFTRGTTKNAYAGYSEAGTDYVENMQRLRRKFETAKSLVPLPVLTAAKYPARFAVLFYGSTSPAMHEALDTLAEDGIYLNALRVRAFPFQNEIADFIAAHSKVFVFEQNMDGQLSTLLINEAGVEPHSLVTVVHYDGTPITARFITQEIANRVARLNVHPLKDRVA
;
A
#
# COMPACT_ATOMS: atom_id res chain seq x y z
N ALA A 1 -1.23 19.20 7.78
CA ALA A 1 -0.61 20.21 6.88
C ALA A 1 0.40 21.10 7.62
N GLU A 2 0.02 21.81 8.69
CA GLU A 2 0.90 22.78 9.38
C GLU A 2 2.22 22.21 9.88
N ALA A 3 2.20 21.02 10.49
CA ALA A 3 3.42 20.36 10.95
C ALA A 3 4.41 20.09 9.81
N PHE A 4 3.90 19.66 8.65
CA PHE A 4 4.72 19.40 7.46
C PHE A 4 5.32 20.71 6.92
N ILE A 5 4.52 21.78 6.78
CA ILE A 5 5.01 23.10 6.35
C ILE A 5 6.12 23.62 7.27
N ARG A 6 5.97 23.44 8.58
CA ARG A 6 7.01 23.82 9.55
C ARG A 6 8.29 23.01 9.36
N PHE A 7 8.21 21.73 9.02
CA PHE A 7 9.40 20.92 8.74
C PHE A 7 10.04 21.27 7.40
N THR A 8 9.27 21.60 6.37
CA THR A 8 9.83 22.01 5.08
C THR A 8 10.58 23.33 5.17
N GLN A 9 10.10 24.28 5.97
CA GLN A 9 10.82 25.53 6.25
C GLN A 9 12.17 25.31 6.95
N LYS A 10 12.35 24.17 7.62
CA LYS A 10 13.62 23.80 8.30
C LYS A 10 14.53 22.96 7.43
N LEU A 11 13.96 22.00 6.69
CA LEU A 11 14.70 20.92 6.02
C LEU A 11 14.76 21.07 4.50
N ARG A 12 13.91 21.91 3.90
CA ARG A 12 13.78 22.07 2.43
C ARG A 12 14.06 23.50 1.99
N VAL A 13 14.97 24.18 2.68
CA VAL A 13 15.47 25.50 2.30
C VAL A 13 16.94 25.38 1.98
N ASP A 14 17.35 25.91 0.83
CA ASP A 14 18.75 26.00 0.48
C ASP A 14 19.47 26.92 1.49
N PRO A 15 20.49 26.43 2.23
CA PRO A 15 21.10 27.20 3.30
C PRO A 15 21.92 28.40 2.80
N ALA A 16 22.35 28.40 1.54
CA ALA A 16 23.16 29.47 0.97
C ALA A 16 22.30 30.58 0.32
N THR A 17 21.20 30.21 -0.31
CA THR A 17 20.36 31.12 -1.11
C THR A 17 19.01 31.44 -0.48
N GLY A 18 18.57 30.66 0.51
CA GLY A 18 17.23 30.76 1.08
C GLY A 18 16.11 30.27 0.16
N GLN A 19 16.45 29.69 -1.01
CA GLN A 19 15.48 29.20 -1.98
C GLN A 19 14.75 27.97 -1.43
N GLN A 20 13.42 27.95 -1.59
CA GLN A 20 12.59 26.79 -1.22
C GLN A 20 12.79 25.64 -2.22
N ARG A 21 13.10 24.45 -1.71
CA ARG A 21 13.27 23.19 -2.47
C ARG A 21 12.04 22.29 -2.40
N CYS A 22 10.88 22.86 -2.06
CA CYS A 22 9.58 22.20 -2.06
C CYS A 22 8.47 23.21 -2.34
N ALA A 23 7.34 22.72 -2.82
CA ALA A 23 6.09 23.47 -2.89
C ALA A 23 5.04 22.77 -2.05
N VAL A 24 4.27 23.54 -1.28
CA VAL A 24 3.08 23.06 -0.56
C VAL A 24 1.92 23.93 -1.02
N VAL A 25 0.91 23.30 -1.60
CA VAL A 25 -0.24 23.98 -2.18
C VAL A 25 -1.50 23.40 -1.55
N GLN A 26 -2.34 24.26 -0.98
CA GLN A 26 -3.70 23.89 -0.61
C GLN A 26 -4.56 24.08 -1.86
N ALA A 27 -4.95 22.97 -2.48
CA ALA A 27 -5.85 22.96 -3.62
C ALA A 27 -7.28 23.30 -3.19
N GLU A 28 -8.12 23.63 -4.17
CA GLU A 28 -9.54 23.92 -4.01
C GLU A 28 -10.37 22.69 -3.62
N ASP A 29 -9.95 21.51 -4.07
CA ASP A 29 -10.55 20.22 -3.78
C ASP A 29 -9.54 19.06 -3.98
N GLU A 30 -9.97 17.84 -3.71
CA GLU A 30 -9.16 16.64 -3.88
C GLU A 30 -8.85 16.31 -5.35
N LEU A 31 -9.68 16.70 -6.32
CA LEU A 31 -9.43 16.50 -7.75
C LEU A 31 -8.25 17.34 -8.23
N ALA A 32 -8.24 18.63 -7.88
CA ALA A 32 -7.15 19.54 -8.15
C ALA A 32 -5.88 19.09 -7.42
N SER A 33 -5.99 18.64 -6.17
CA SER A 33 -4.84 18.14 -5.39
C SER A 33 -4.14 16.97 -6.08
N ILE A 34 -4.88 15.92 -6.47
CA ILE A 34 -4.27 14.77 -7.16
C ILE A 34 -3.77 15.16 -8.56
N GLY A 35 -4.48 16.04 -9.27
CA GLY A 35 -4.04 16.57 -10.56
C GLY A 35 -2.67 17.26 -10.47
N MET A 36 -2.44 18.08 -9.43
CA MET A 36 -1.14 18.71 -9.17
C MET A 36 -0.05 17.67 -8.88
N VAL A 37 -0.36 16.64 -8.08
CA VAL A 37 0.60 15.56 -7.77
C VAL A 37 0.98 14.78 -9.02
N VAL A 38 0.01 14.39 -9.84
CA VAL A 38 0.25 13.67 -11.10
C VAL A 38 1.06 14.53 -12.07
N GLY A 39 0.74 15.82 -12.20
CA GLY A 39 1.52 16.75 -13.02
C GLY A 39 2.98 16.88 -12.54
N ALA A 40 3.19 16.98 -11.22
CA ALA A 40 4.52 17.05 -10.63
C ALA A 40 5.32 15.73 -10.83
N GLY A 41 4.67 14.58 -10.66
CA GLY A 41 5.25 13.25 -10.89
C GLY A 41 5.67 13.03 -12.34
N TRP A 42 4.85 13.50 -13.29
CA TRP A 42 5.17 13.48 -14.72
C TRP A 42 6.37 14.37 -15.05
N ASN A 43 6.47 15.54 -14.40
CA ASN A 43 7.60 16.46 -14.57
C ASN A 43 8.91 15.97 -13.89
N GLY A 44 8.89 14.83 -13.20
CA GLY A 44 10.06 14.23 -12.55
C GLY A 44 10.28 14.62 -11.09
N SER A 45 9.36 15.38 -10.50
CA SER A 45 9.37 15.68 -9.07
C SER A 45 8.77 14.54 -8.26
N ARG A 46 9.32 14.28 -7.07
CA ARG A 46 8.65 13.47 -6.05
C ARG A 46 7.50 14.28 -5.45
N ALA A 47 6.27 13.77 -5.58
CA ALA A 47 5.07 14.46 -5.13
C ALA A 47 4.11 13.48 -4.43
N PHE A 48 3.37 14.01 -3.45
CA PHE A 48 2.36 13.27 -2.72
C PHE A 48 1.19 14.17 -2.33
N THR A 49 0.04 13.55 -2.06
CA THR A 49 -1.09 14.18 -1.36
C THR A 49 -1.50 13.35 -0.14
N ALA A 50 -2.21 13.97 0.80
CA ALA A 50 -2.74 13.29 1.98
C ALA A 50 -4.24 13.57 2.08
N THR A 51 -5.03 12.52 2.27
CA THR A 51 -6.49 12.57 2.31
C THR A 51 -7.08 11.44 3.17
N SER A 52 -8.40 11.24 3.10
CA SER A 52 -9.14 10.13 3.70
C SER A 52 -10.14 9.54 2.70
N GLY A 53 -10.91 8.53 3.08
CA GLY A 53 -11.85 7.80 2.19
C GLY A 53 -12.71 8.64 1.23
N PRO A 54 -13.35 9.76 1.66
CA PRO A 54 -14.09 10.64 0.76
C PRO A 54 -13.23 11.25 -0.34
N GLY A 55 -12.00 11.65 -0.01
CA GLY A 55 -11.08 12.21 -0.98
C GLY A 55 -10.54 11.17 -1.96
N ILE A 56 -10.31 9.92 -1.53
CA ILE A 56 -9.98 8.82 -2.44
C ILE A 56 -11.09 8.61 -3.49
N SER A 57 -12.34 8.71 -3.06
CA SER A 57 -13.48 8.63 -3.99
C SER A 57 -13.41 9.72 -5.07
N LEU A 58 -13.08 10.97 -4.70
CA LEU A 58 -12.92 12.07 -5.65
C LEU A 58 -11.68 11.89 -6.55
N MET A 59 -10.56 11.44 -5.98
CA MET A 59 -9.29 11.28 -6.71
C MET A 59 -9.28 10.10 -7.70
N SER A 60 -10.28 9.21 -7.65
CA SER A 60 -10.29 7.94 -8.37
C SER A 60 -10.09 8.06 -9.88
N GLU A 61 -10.58 9.11 -10.54
CA GLU A 61 -10.37 9.32 -11.97
C GLU A 61 -8.87 9.56 -12.29
N PHE A 62 -8.22 10.46 -11.56
CA PHE A 62 -6.79 10.76 -11.74
C PHE A 62 -5.88 9.63 -11.29
N ILE A 63 -6.29 8.84 -10.29
CA ILE A 63 -5.59 7.60 -9.92
C ILE A 63 -5.55 6.63 -11.11
N GLY A 64 -6.67 6.47 -11.82
CA GLY A 64 -6.74 5.66 -13.04
C GLY A 64 -5.87 6.21 -14.17
N LEU A 65 -5.89 7.53 -14.38
CA LEU A 65 -4.99 8.19 -15.33
C LEU A 65 -3.54 7.90 -15.00
N ALA A 66 -3.11 8.13 -13.74
CA ALA A 66 -1.73 7.93 -13.31
C ALA A 66 -1.28 6.47 -13.44
N PHE A 67 -2.16 5.50 -13.14
CA PHE A 67 -1.89 4.08 -13.35
C PHE A 67 -1.66 3.76 -14.83
N PHE A 68 -2.57 4.19 -15.71
CA PHE A 68 -2.51 3.82 -17.13
C PHE A 68 -1.43 4.58 -17.91
N ALA A 69 -1.17 5.83 -17.51
CA ALA A 69 -0.11 6.69 -18.02
C ALA A 69 1.28 6.36 -17.44
N GLU A 70 1.31 5.59 -16.35
CA GLU A 70 2.49 5.21 -15.57
C GLU A 70 3.23 6.42 -14.99
N ILE A 71 2.50 7.23 -14.23
CA ILE A 71 3.02 8.41 -13.56
C ILE A 71 3.18 8.09 -12.07
N PRO A 72 4.38 8.28 -11.49
CA PRO A 72 4.57 8.17 -10.04
C PRO A 72 3.68 9.15 -9.28
N ALA A 73 2.96 8.65 -8.29
CA ALA A 73 2.20 9.46 -7.35
C ALA A 73 2.14 8.74 -6.00
N VAL A 74 2.25 9.48 -4.90
CA VAL A 74 2.04 8.92 -3.56
C VAL A 74 0.78 9.50 -2.95
N LEU A 75 -0.08 8.63 -2.41
CA LEU A 75 -1.29 9.00 -1.70
C LEU A 75 -1.18 8.50 -0.26
N ILE A 76 -1.27 9.41 0.70
CA ILE A 76 -1.38 9.04 2.12
C ILE A 76 -2.88 9.02 2.44
N ASN A 77 -3.46 7.82 2.55
CA ASN A 77 -4.84 7.66 3.00
C ASN A 77 -4.84 7.47 4.52
N VAL A 78 -5.24 8.50 5.27
CA VAL A 78 -5.50 8.41 6.70
C VAL A 78 -6.95 8.00 6.88
N GLN A 79 -7.18 6.68 6.96
CA GLN A 79 -8.51 6.08 7.00
C GLN A 79 -9.28 6.50 8.26
N ARG A 80 -10.59 6.71 8.10
CA ARG A 80 -11.52 7.08 9.16
C ARG A 80 -12.84 6.35 9.00
N GLY A 81 -13.70 6.43 10.01
CA GLY A 81 -15.04 5.82 9.95
C GLY A 81 -15.84 6.31 8.74
N GLY A 82 -16.22 5.39 7.86
CA GLY A 82 -17.13 5.61 6.72
C GLY A 82 -18.52 5.00 6.97
N PRO A 83 -19.39 4.90 5.94
CA PRO A 83 -19.26 5.46 4.59
C PRO A 83 -19.63 6.96 4.54
N SER A 84 -19.44 7.61 3.38
CA SER A 84 -19.72 9.04 3.17
C SER A 84 -18.94 9.90 4.19
N THR A 85 -19.55 10.94 4.77
CA THR A 85 -18.94 11.70 5.89
C THR A 85 -18.54 10.79 7.05
N GLY A 86 -19.35 9.76 7.31
CA GLY A 86 -19.13 8.74 8.32
C GLY A 86 -18.90 9.33 9.72
N MET A 87 -17.85 8.87 10.38
CA MET A 87 -17.39 9.35 11.68
C MET A 87 -16.00 10.00 11.53
N PRO A 88 -15.93 11.32 11.23
CA PRO A 88 -14.68 12.00 10.91
C PRO A 88 -13.59 11.95 11.97
N THR A 89 -13.96 11.64 13.22
CA THR A 89 -13.08 11.63 14.39
C THR A 89 -12.87 10.22 14.96
N ARG A 90 -13.29 9.18 14.23
CA ARG A 90 -13.21 7.77 14.65
C ARG A 90 -12.40 6.95 13.65
N THR A 91 -11.64 5.99 14.17
CA THR A 91 -10.76 5.15 13.35
C THR A 91 -11.53 4.02 12.71
N GLN A 92 -11.14 3.66 11.49
CA GLN A 92 -11.59 2.46 10.78
C GLN A 92 -10.58 2.15 9.67
N GLN A 93 -10.45 0.89 9.27
CA GLN A 93 -9.57 0.42 8.19
C GLN A 93 -10.41 -0.13 7.04
N SER A 94 -11.33 0.69 6.53
CA SER A 94 -12.40 0.30 5.59
C SER A 94 -12.18 0.73 4.14
N ASP A 95 -10.97 1.17 3.78
CA ASP A 95 -10.71 1.73 2.45
C ASP A 95 -9.78 0.84 1.61
N ILE A 96 -9.42 -0.35 2.09
CA ILE A 96 -8.39 -1.20 1.48
C ILE A 96 -8.84 -1.71 0.11
N LEU A 97 -10.05 -2.26 -0.01
CA LEU A 97 -10.56 -2.70 -1.31
C LEU A 97 -10.71 -1.51 -2.27
N ALA A 98 -11.23 -0.38 -1.77
CA ALA A 98 -11.40 0.83 -2.55
C ALA A 98 -10.07 1.38 -3.08
N CYS A 99 -9.00 1.30 -2.30
CA CYS A 99 -7.66 1.74 -2.72
C CYS A 99 -6.96 0.70 -3.60
N ALA A 100 -7.06 -0.60 -3.29
CA ALA A 100 -6.42 -1.68 -4.04
C ALA A 100 -6.87 -1.69 -5.51
N TYR A 101 -8.15 -1.39 -5.75
CA TYR A 101 -8.79 -1.40 -7.06
C TYR A 101 -9.31 0.00 -7.48
N ALA A 102 -8.74 1.08 -6.95
CA ALA A 102 -9.21 2.44 -7.19
C ALA A 102 -9.26 2.80 -8.68
N SER A 103 -10.36 3.43 -9.12
CA SER A 103 -10.70 3.80 -10.51
C SER A 103 -11.47 2.75 -11.31
N HIS A 104 -11.91 3.16 -12.50
CA HIS A 104 -12.62 2.31 -13.45
C HIS A 104 -11.64 1.51 -14.33
N GLY A 105 -12.12 0.38 -14.86
CA GLY A 105 -11.28 -0.58 -15.59
C GLY A 105 -10.47 -1.48 -14.65
N ASP A 106 -9.60 -2.30 -15.22
CA ASP A 106 -8.78 -3.27 -14.47
C ASP A 106 -7.52 -2.60 -13.90
N THR A 107 -7.67 -1.92 -12.76
CA THR A 107 -6.56 -1.29 -12.04
C THR A 107 -6.15 -2.08 -10.80
N ARG A 108 -4.87 -1.99 -10.44
CA ARG A 108 -4.30 -2.61 -9.24
C ARG A 108 -3.21 -1.70 -8.67
N HIS A 109 -3.34 -1.32 -7.42
CA HIS A 109 -2.42 -0.36 -6.79
C HIS A 109 -1.65 -0.97 -5.63
N VAL A 110 -0.44 -0.49 -5.41
CA VAL A 110 0.38 -0.92 -4.27
C VAL A 110 -0.10 -0.20 -3.01
N LEU A 111 -0.31 -0.96 -1.94
CA LEU A 111 -0.68 -0.44 -0.62
C LEU A 111 0.41 -0.78 0.39
N LEU A 112 0.76 0.16 1.26
CA LEU A 112 1.66 -0.02 2.40
C LEU A 112 0.88 0.15 3.70
N PHE A 113 1.08 -0.75 4.68
CA PHE A 113 0.32 -0.80 5.94
C PHE A 113 1.21 -0.51 7.16
N PRO A 114 1.50 0.76 7.48
CA PRO A 114 2.29 1.12 8.67
C PRO A 114 1.57 0.79 9.97
N GLU A 115 2.28 0.28 10.98
CA GLU A 115 1.69 -0.03 12.29
C GLU A 115 1.70 1.12 13.31
N ASP A 116 2.63 2.07 13.15
CA ASP A 116 2.88 3.14 14.09
C ASP A 116 3.51 4.38 13.41
N PRO A 117 3.76 5.49 14.13
CA PRO A 117 4.40 6.67 13.54
C PRO A 117 5.81 6.44 13.00
N TYR A 118 6.56 5.47 13.55
CA TYR A 118 7.89 5.12 13.05
C TYR A 118 7.79 4.48 11.66
N GLU A 119 6.89 3.52 11.48
CA GLU A 119 6.64 2.96 10.15
C GLU A 119 5.98 3.94 9.20
N CYS A 120 5.15 4.87 9.67
CA CYS A 120 4.67 5.97 8.81
C CYS A 120 5.84 6.79 8.25
N PHE A 121 6.88 7.06 9.05
CA PHE A 121 8.08 7.76 8.59
C PHE A 121 8.85 6.95 7.53
N GLU A 122 9.18 5.69 7.83
CA GLU A 122 9.94 4.80 6.94
C GLU A 122 9.18 4.49 5.63
N LEU A 123 7.92 4.05 5.75
CA LEU A 123 7.12 3.62 4.60
C LEU A 123 6.68 4.79 3.73
N SER A 124 6.59 6.02 4.25
CA SER A 124 6.34 7.19 3.40
C SER A 124 7.55 7.54 2.53
N ALA A 125 8.77 7.36 3.05
CA ALA A 125 9.99 7.50 2.24
C ALA A 125 10.07 6.38 1.20
N GLN A 126 9.85 5.13 1.62
CA GLN A 126 9.82 3.97 0.73
C GLN A 126 8.74 4.10 -0.36
N ALA A 127 7.58 4.70 -0.05
CA ALA A 127 6.51 4.92 -1.03
C ALA A 127 6.97 5.79 -2.20
N LEU A 128 7.82 6.79 -1.96
CA LEU A 128 8.36 7.65 -3.02
C LEU A 128 9.33 6.88 -3.93
N ASP A 129 10.18 6.03 -3.35
CA ASP A 129 11.07 5.14 -4.09
C ASP A 129 10.27 4.13 -4.93
N LEU A 130 9.28 3.48 -4.32
CA LEU A 130 8.38 2.54 -5.01
C LEU A 130 7.62 3.23 -6.13
N ALA A 131 7.11 4.44 -5.91
CA ALA A 131 6.36 5.19 -6.94
C ALA A 131 7.25 5.50 -8.15
N GLU A 132 8.51 5.89 -7.94
CA GLU A 132 9.45 6.15 -9.04
C GLU A 132 9.93 4.87 -9.73
N ARG A 133 10.21 3.81 -8.98
CA ARG A 133 10.62 2.50 -9.52
C ARG A 133 9.53 1.86 -10.34
N LEU A 134 8.32 1.75 -9.78
CA LEU A 134 7.16 1.09 -10.40
C LEU A 134 6.36 2.02 -11.32
N GLN A 135 6.61 3.33 -11.28
CA GLN A 135 5.95 4.33 -12.12
C GLN A 135 4.42 4.19 -12.05
N THR A 136 3.89 4.21 -10.83
CA THR A 136 2.47 3.97 -10.56
C THR A 136 2.06 4.65 -9.24
N PRO A 137 0.76 4.88 -8.99
CA PRO A 137 0.28 5.30 -7.68
C PRO A 137 0.64 4.30 -6.58
N ILE A 138 1.17 4.81 -5.46
CA ILE A 138 1.43 4.06 -4.23
C ILE A 138 0.63 4.67 -3.08
N PHE A 139 -0.05 3.83 -2.32
CA PHE A 139 -0.87 4.25 -1.18
C PHE A 139 -0.18 3.90 0.13
N VAL A 140 -0.05 4.87 1.02
CA VAL A 140 0.29 4.65 2.43
C VAL A 140 -1.01 4.64 3.22
N MET A 141 -1.40 3.46 3.71
CA MET A 141 -2.69 3.19 4.34
C MET A 141 -2.59 3.29 5.87
N SER A 142 -2.54 4.53 6.37
CA SER A 142 -2.65 4.81 7.81
C SER A 142 -4.12 4.83 8.24
N ASP A 143 -4.37 5.05 9.52
CA ASP A 143 -5.71 5.31 10.06
C ASP A 143 -5.67 6.46 11.09
N LEU A 144 -6.85 6.95 11.51
CA LEU A 144 -6.94 8.06 12.46
C LEU A 144 -6.37 7.75 13.84
N ASP A 145 -6.29 6.48 14.23
CA ASP A 145 -5.71 6.10 15.50
C ASP A 145 -4.20 6.38 15.51
N ILE A 146 -3.49 6.05 14.42
CA ILE A 146 -2.09 6.49 14.23
C ILE A 146 -2.01 8.00 13.96
N GLY A 147 -2.93 8.53 13.15
CA GLY A 147 -2.85 9.89 12.61
C GLY A 147 -3.16 11.02 13.60
N MET A 148 -3.96 10.77 14.65
CA MET A 148 -4.40 11.80 15.60
C MET A 148 -3.87 11.62 17.03
N ASN A 149 -3.39 10.43 17.39
CA ASN A 149 -2.90 10.16 18.74
C ASN A 149 -1.38 10.30 18.84
N GLN A 150 -0.89 10.61 20.05
CA GLN A 150 0.52 10.50 20.37
C GLN A 150 0.84 9.06 20.75
N ARG A 151 1.83 8.47 20.08
CA ARG A 151 2.31 7.11 20.36
C ARG A 151 3.78 7.13 20.70
N LEU A 152 4.16 6.34 21.70
CA LEU A 152 5.55 5.94 21.86
C LEU A 152 5.89 5.01 20.69
N CYS A 153 6.94 5.35 19.97
CA CYS A 153 7.46 4.57 18.86
C CYS A 153 8.99 4.62 18.92
N ARG A 154 9.62 3.83 18.05
CA ARG A 154 11.07 3.91 17.84
C ARG A 154 11.48 5.31 17.39
N PRO A 155 12.67 5.80 17.79
CA PRO A 155 13.18 7.07 17.27
C PRO A 155 13.26 7.07 15.74
N PHE A 156 12.94 8.19 15.12
CA PHE A 156 13.15 8.38 13.69
C PHE A 156 14.65 8.53 13.43
N ALA A 157 15.18 7.71 12.53
CA ALA A 157 16.57 7.75 12.11
C ALA A 157 16.60 7.84 10.58
N TRP A 158 17.38 8.78 10.05
CA TRP A 158 17.61 8.90 8.62
C TRP A 158 19.10 8.75 8.35
N ASP A 159 19.46 7.92 7.38
CA ASP A 159 20.83 7.81 6.89
C ASP A 159 21.00 8.74 5.69
N ASP A 160 21.75 9.82 5.88
CA ASP A 160 22.00 10.84 4.85
C ASP A 160 22.80 10.28 3.65
N SER A 161 23.38 9.08 3.76
CA SER A 161 24.06 8.42 2.65
C SER A 161 23.13 7.63 1.72
N VAL A 162 21.87 7.43 2.12
CA VAL A 162 20.88 6.71 1.31
C VAL A 162 20.58 7.48 0.04
N GLU A 163 20.89 6.88 -1.11
CA GLU A 163 20.48 7.39 -2.41
C GLU A 163 19.04 7.01 -2.72
N TYR A 164 18.29 7.98 -3.23
CA TYR A 164 16.90 7.81 -3.61
C TYR A 164 16.76 6.93 -4.86
N ASP A 165 15.87 5.94 -4.82
CA ASP A 165 15.58 5.13 -6.00
C ASP A 165 14.77 5.95 -7.03
N ARG A 166 15.42 6.38 -8.11
CA ARG A 166 14.77 7.14 -9.20
C ARG A 166 14.07 6.26 -10.24
N GLY A 167 14.21 4.94 -10.13
CA GLY A 167 13.71 3.97 -11.11
C GLY A 167 14.52 3.94 -12.41
N LYS A 168 13.89 3.46 -13.48
CA LYS A 168 14.49 3.41 -14.83
C LYS A 168 14.34 4.76 -15.53
N VAL A 169 15.35 5.61 -15.40
CA VAL A 169 15.39 6.94 -16.05
C VAL A 169 16.40 6.91 -17.19
N MET A 170 15.93 7.23 -18.39
CA MET A 170 16.76 7.36 -19.57
C MET A 170 17.55 8.65 -19.51
N THR A 171 18.87 8.57 -19.71
CA THR A 171 19.78 9.71 -19.61
C THR A 171 20.01 10.38 -20.97
N HIS A 172 20.53 11.61 -20.93
CA HIS A 172 20.97 12.32 -22.12
C HIS A 172 21.96 11.48 -22.95
N ASP A 173 23.01 10.97 -22.30
CA ASP A 173 24.09 10.22 -22.97
C ASP A 173 23.60 8.90 -23.57
N ALA A 174 22.65 8.22 -22.93
CA ALA A 174 22.07 7.00 -23.47
C ALA A 174 21.24 7.27 -24.74
N LEU A 175 20.50 8.39 -24.79
CA LEU A 175 19.80 8.85 -26.00
C LEU A 175 20.79 9.27 -27.10
N ASP A 176 21.93 9.84 -26.72
CA ASP A 176 22.97 10.22 -27.67
C ASP A 176 23.71 9.04 -28.28
N ALA A 177 23.95 8.00 -27.48
CA ALA A 177 24.45 6.72 -27.94
C ALA A 177 23.48 5.96 -28.87
N GLY A 178 22.24 6.45 -29.04
CA GLY A 178 21.24 5.85 -29.92
C GLY A 178 20.49 4.67 -29.31
N THR A 179 20.42 4.60 -27.98
CA THR A 179 19.58 3.59 -27.28
C THR A 179 18.14 3.74 -27.72
N ASP A 180 17.49 2.64 -28.11
CA ASP A 180 16.08 2.66 -28.49
C ASP A 180 15.20 3.05 -27.29
N PHE A 181 14.29 3.99 -27.52
CA PHE A 181 13.44 4.54 -26.48
C PHE A 181 11.99 4.56 -26.94
N GLY A 182 11.20 3.65 -26.37
CA GLY A 182 9.75 3.77 -26.29
C GLY A 182 9.34 3.95 -24.83
N ARG A 183 8.52 4.96 -24.54
CA ARG A 183 8.04 5.23 -23.17
C ARG A 183 7.40 3.99 -22.51
N TYR A 184 6.78 3.14 -23.32
CA TYR A 184 6.07 1.94 -22.89
C TYR A 184 6.73 0.65 -23.39
N LEU A 185 8.00 0.73 -23.81
CA LEU A 185 8.81 -0.40 -24.25
C LEU A 185 9.45 -1.10 -23.03
N ASP A 186 9.12 -2.37 -22.84
CA ASP A 186 9.64 -3.24 -21.79
C ASP A 186 10.82 -4.05 -22.32
N VAL A 187 12.04 -3.62 -21.96
CA VAL A 187 13.29 -4.23 -22.45
C VAL A 187 13.85 -5.30 -21.50
N ASP A 188 13.41 -5.29 -20.24
CA ASP A 188 13.93 -6.18 -19.19
C ASP A 188 12.95 -7.31 -18.82
N GLY A 189 11.69 -7.23 -19.28
CA GLY A 189 10.66 -8.24 -19.04
C GLY A 189 9.98 -8.13 -17.66
N ASP A 190 10.34 -7.13 -16.86
CA ASP A 190 9.78 -6.88 -15.52
C ASP A 190 8.52 -5.98 -15.55
N GLY A 191 8.11 -5.54 -16.75
CA GLY A 191 6.97 -4.65 -16.97
C GLY A 191 7.25 -3.17 -16.68
N ILE A 192 8.42 -2.84 -16.15
CA ILE A 192 8.86 -1.49 -15.81
C ILE A 192 9.67 -0.94 -16.97
N THR A 193 9.21 0.16 -17.57
CA THR A 193 9.83 0.73 -18.76
C THR A 193 10.71 1.92 -18.42
N TYR A 194 11.56 2.34 -19.35
CA TYR A 194 12.33 3.58 -19.17
C TYR A 194 11.43 4.81 -19.37
N ARG A 195 11.67 5.86 -18.57
CA ARG A 195 11.08 7.20 -18.76
C ARG A 195 12.15 8.25 -18.95
N THR A 196 11.81 9.36 -19.59
CA THR A 196 12.59 10.60 -19.60
C THR A 196 11.88 11.66 -18.77
N TYR A 197 12.60 12.69 -18.36
CA TYR A 197 12.00 13.90 -17.83
C TYR A 197 11.84 14.94 -18.93
N PRO A 198 10.89 15.89 -18.81
CA PRO A 198 10.82 17.02 -19.72
C PRO A 198 12.18 17.73 -19.79
N GLY A 199 12.72 17.86 -21.00
CA GLY A 199 14.02 18.50 -21.24
C GLY A 199 15.26 17.62 -21.07
N THR A 200 15.13 16.29 -20.93
CA THR A 200 16.30 15.39 -20.85
C THR A 200 17.25 15.53 -22.05
N HIS A 201 16.74 15.73 -23.27
CA HIS A 201 17.54 15.89 -24.49
C HIS A 201 16.84 16.84 -25.48
N PRO A 202 17.55 17.68 -26.27
CA PRO A 202 16.93 18.70 -27.13
C PRO A 202 16.04 18.15 -28.26
N THR A 203 16.31 16.95 -28.77
CA THR A 203 15.62 16.39 -29.96
C THR A 203 15.19 14.92 -29.83
N LYS A 204 15.47 14.26 -28.71
CA LYS A 204 15.27 12.80 -28.52
C LYS A 204 14.60 12.54 -27.17
N GLY A 205 14.01 11.36 -27.00
CA GLY A 205 13.42 10.96 -25.73
C GLY A 205 12.12 11.70 -25.37
N GLY A 206 11.58 12.53 -26.27
CA GLY A 206 10.28 13.17 -26.09
C GLY A 206 9.14 12.18 -26.33
N TYR A 207 8.08 12.26 -25.51
CA TYR A 207 6.89 11.43 -25.66
C TYR A 207 5.64 12.19 -25.18
N PHE A 208 4.47 11.72 -25.63
CA PHE A 208 3.18 12.27 -25.19
C PHE A 208 2.47 11.26 -24.28
N THR A 209 2.06 11.70 -23.10
CA THR A 209 1.31 10.86 -22.15
C THR A 209 -0.19 11.02 -22.34
N ARG A 210 -0.94 9.92 -22.27
CA ARG A 210 -2.39 9.90 -22.50
C ARG A 210 -3.09 8.94 -21.54
N GLY A 211 -4.37 9.19 -21.27
CA GLY A 211 -5.29 8.20 -20.69
C GLY A 211 -5.89 7.24 -21.73
N THR A 212 -5.70 7.50 -23.02
CA THR A 212 -6.14 6.61 -24.11
C THR A 212 -5.12 5.53 -24.41
N THR A 213 -5.56 4.42 -24.98
CA THR A 213 -4.67 3.35 -25.49
C THR A 213 -3.54 3.90 -26.37
N LYS A 214 -2.38 3.25 -26.24
CA LYS A 214 -1.12 3.65 -26.86
C LYS A 214 -0.24 2.45 -27.12
N ASN A 215 0.60 2.54 -28.15
CA ASN A 215 1.63 1.54 -28.45
C ASN A 215 2.90 1.75 -27.58
N ALA A 216 3.90 0.88 -27.76
CA ALA A 216 5.17 0.92 -27.00
C ALA A 216 5.92 2.27 -27.09
N TYR A 217 5.72 3.03 -28.17
CA TYR A 217 6.39 4.32 -28.43
C TYR A 217 5.51 5.53 -28.10
N ALA A 218 4.46 5.35 -27.29
CA ALA A 218 3.51 6.38 -26.89
C ALA A 218 2.70 7.00 -28.05
N GLY A 219 2.65 6.33 -29.20
CA GLY A 219 1.71 6.66 -30.27
C GLY A 219 0.30 6.27 -29.87
N TYR A 220 -0.68 7.15 -30.12
CA TYR A 220 -2.09 6.82 -29.95
C TYR A 220 -2.46 5.60 -30.80
N SER A 221 -3.22 4.68 -30.22
CA SER A 221 -3.66 3.46 -30.89
C SER A 221 -5.02 3.02 -30.36
N GLU A 222 -5.84 2.45 -31.23
CA GLU A 222 -7.07 1.72 -30.88
C GLU A 222 -6.97 0.23 -31.26
N ALA A 223 -5.77 -0.23 -31.64
CA ALA A 223 -5.56 -1.63 -31.96
C ALA A 223 -5.68 -2.48 -30.70
N GLY A 224 -6.46 -3.57 -30.78
CA GLY A 224 -6.65 -4.49 -29.66
C GLY A 224 -5.35 -5.14 -29.20
N THR A 225 -4.40 -5.38 -30.11
CA THR A 225 -3.08 -5.93 -29.79
C THR A 225 -2.27 -5.01 -28.88
N ASP A 226 -2.26 -3.71 -29.18
CA ASP A 226 -1.51 -2.72 -28.39
C ASP A 226 -2.13 -2.58 -26.98
N TYR A 227 -3.46 -2.63 -26.90
CA TYR A 227 -4.16 -2.64 -25.62
C TYR A 227 -3.81 -3.88 -24.79
N VAL A 228 -3.91 -5.08 -25.38
CA VAL A 228 -3.62 -6.35 -24.69
C VAL A 228 -2.17 -6.38 -24.21
N GLU A 229 -1.22 -6.00 -25.07
CA GLU A 229 0.20 -5.95 -24.70
C GLU A 229 0.46 -5.00 -23.53
N ASN A 230 -0.11 -3.79 -23.58
CA ASN A 230 0.00 -2.83 -22.50
C ASN A 230 -0.58 -3.37 -21.18
N MET A 231 -1.79 -3.95 -21.20
CA MET A 231 -2.43 -4.45 -19.97
C MET A 231 -1.68 -5.67 -19.39
N GLN A 232 -1.19 -6.58 -20.23
CA GLN A 232 -0.36 -7.71 -19.78
C GLN A 232 0.96 -7.22 -19.18
N ARG A 233 1.58 -6.19 -19.74
CA ARG A 233 2.79 -5.57 -19.18
C ARG A 233 2.51 -4.93 -17.82
N LEU A 234 1.41 -4.18 -17.66
CA LEU A 234 1.02 -3.60 -16.37
C LEU A 234 0.76 -4.69 -15.32
N ARG A 235 0.18 -5.83 -15.72
CA ARG A 235 0.06 -7.01 -14.84
C ARG A 235 1.42 -7.57 -14.42
N ARG A 236 2.37 -7.73 -15.36
CA ARG A 236 3.75 -8.15 -15.03
C ARG A 236 4.41 -7.18 -14.06
N LYS A 237 4.26 -5.88 -14.28
CA LYS A 237 4.77 -4.83 -13.38
C LYS A 237 4.22 -4.98 -11.95
N PHE A 238 2.93 -5.29 -11.82
CA PHE A 238 2.30 -5.55 -10.53
C PHE A 238 2.82 -6.84 -9.87
N GLU A 239 3.10 -7.89 -10.65
CA GLU A 239 3.77 -9.10 -10.14
C GLU A 239 5.20 -8.80 -9.67
N THR A 240 5.97 -8.03 -10.43
CA THR A 240 7.31 -7.56 -10.04
C THR A 240 7.27 -6.80 -8.71
N ALA A 241 6.23 -5.99 -8.47
CA ALA A 241 6.07 -5.22 -7.25
C ALA A 241 6.07 -6.09 -5.98
N LYS A 242 5.63 -7.36 -6.04
CA LYS A 242 5.68 -8.29 -4.90
C LYS A 242 7.10 -8.44 -4.33
N SER A 243 8.13 -8.38 -5.19
CA SER A 243 9.53 -8.50 -4.77
C SER A 243 10.12 -7.20 -4.19
N LEU A 244 9.44 -6.06 -4.36
CA LEU A 244 9.92 -4.74 -3.97
C LEU A 244 9.23 -4.21 -2.72
N VAL A 245 7.97 -4.59 -2.51
CA VAL A 245 7.19 -4.17 -1.34
C VAL A 245 7.68 -4.88 -0.07
N PRO A 246 7.56 -4.23 1.10
CA PRO A 246 8.06 -4.80 2.34
C PRO A 246 7.43 -6.15 2.69
N LEU A 247 8.27 -7.09 3.15
CA LEU A 247 7.85 -8.42 3.57
C LEU A 247 6.95 -8.37 4.82
N PRO A 248 6.03 -9.34 4.99
CA PRO A 248 5.27 -9.49 6.22
C PRO A 248 6.19 -9.83 7.41
N VAL A 249 5.77 -9.53 8.62
CA VAL A 249 6.55 -9.77 9.85
C VAL A 249 5.95 -10.94 10.63
N LEU A 250 6.75 -12.00 10.81
CA LEU A 250 6.38 -13.19 11.57
C LEU A 250 6.75 -13.02 13.05
N THR A 251 5.77 -13.23 13.92
CA THR A 251 5.94 -13.46 15.35
C THR A 251 5.60 -14.92 15.64
N ALA A 252 6.63 -15.75 15.78
CA ALA A 252 6.46 -17.18 16.03
C ALA A 252 6.06 -17.45 17.49
N ALA A 253 5.16 -18.40 17.70
CA ALA A 253 4.81 -18.89 19.02
C ALA A 253 6.00 -19.61 19.69
N LYS A 254 6.06 -19.54 21.02
CA LYS A 254 7.07 -20.25 21.82
C LYS A 254 6.97 -21.77 21.69
N TYR A 255 5.77 -22.30 21.47
CA TYR A 255 5.49 -23.73 21.29
C TYR A 255 4.75 -23.94 19.96
N PRO A 256 4.78 -25.17 19.39
CA PRO A 256 4.05 -25.48 18.17
C PRO A 256 2.58 -25.06 18.25
N ALA A 257 2.19 -24.15 17.36
CA ALA A 257 0.85 -23.58 17.31
C ALA A 257 0.06 -24.15 16.13
N ARG A 258 -1.09 -24.77 16.42
CA ARG A 258 -2.02 -25.28 15.40
C ARG A 258 -2.73 -24.16 14.63
N PHE A 259 -2.96 -23.05 15.31
CA PHE A 259 -3.69 -21.89 14.82
C PHE A 259 -2.75 -20.71 14.62
N ALA A 260 -3.13 -19.80 13.73
CA ALA A 260 -2.40 -18.58 13.49
C ALA A 260 -3.31 -17.36 13.41
N VAL A 261 -2.70 -16.17 13.40
CA VAL A 261 -3.39 -14.90 13.26
C VAL A 261 -2.72 -14.01 12.21
N LEU A 262 -3.54 -13.33 11.41
CA LEU A 262 -3.17 -12.27 10.47
C LEU A 262 -3.80 -10.95 10.91
N PHE A 263 -3.06 -9.87 10.78
CA PHE A 263 -3.48 -8.51 11.12
C PHE A 263 -2.57 -7.50 10.41
N TYR A 264 -2.92 -6.22 10.49
CA TYR A 264 -2.17 -5.12 9.88
C TYR A 264 -2.46 -3.79 10.57
N GLY A 265 -1.64 -2.79 10.25
CA GLY A 265 -1.84 -1.41 10.67
C GLY A 265 -1.84 -1.22 12.19
N SER A 266 -2.70 -0.31 12.67
CA SER A 266 -2.83 0.06 14.09
C SER A 266 -3.27 -1.08 15.02
N THR A 267 -3.67 -2.24 14.49
CA THR A 267 -4.02 -3.45 15.27
C THR A 267 -2.82 -4.02 16.04
N SER A 268 -1.60 -3.68 15.63
CA SER A 268 -0.37 -4.36 16.07
C SER A 268 -0.09 -4.32 17.58
N PRO A 269 -0.19 -3.16 18.28
CA PRO A 269 0.01 -3.14 19.73
C PRO A 269 -0.99 -4.02 20.49
N ALA A 270 -2.27 -3.96 20.12
CA ALA A 270 -3.32 -4.77 20.73
C ALA A 270 -3.13 -6.27 20.45
N MET A 271 -2.63 -6.62 19.26
CA MET A 271 -2.32 -8.02 18.92
C MET A 271 -1.15 -8.56 19.75
N HIS A 272 -0.06 -7.79 19.91
CA HIS A 272 1.08 -8.25 20.72
C HIS A 272 0.68 -8.50 22.17
N GLU A 273 -0.09 -7.59 22.79
CA GLU A 273 -0.61 -7.79 24.15
C GLU A 273 -1.57 -8.99 24.24
N ALA A 274 -2.40 -9.20 23.22
CA ALA A 274 -3.31 -10.35 23.17
C ALA A 274 -2.55 -11.69 23.05
N LEU A 275 -1.48 -11.75 22.26
CA LEU A 275 -0.64 -12.94 22.12
C LEU A 275 0.02 -13.31 23.44
N ASP A 276 0.55 -12.32 24.18
CA ASP A 276 1.13 -12.54 25.51
C ASP A 276 0.08 -13.08 26.49
N THR A 277 -1.10 -12.43 26.53
CA THR A 277 -2.22 -12.85 27.40
C THR A 277 -2.70 -14.28 27.07
N LEU A 278 -2.87 -14.59 25.78
CA LEU A 278 -3.30 -15.93 25.34
C LEU A 278 -2.25 -17.01 25.65
N ALA A 279 -0.97 -16.66 25.59
CA ALA A 279 0.12 -17.58 25.95
C ALA A 279 0.13 -17.92 27.45
N GLU A 280 -0.27 -16.99 28.33
CA GLU A 280 -0.48 -17.24 29.76
C GLU A 280 -1.63 -18.24 30.00
N ASP A 281 -2.67 -18.18 29.16
CA ASP A 281 -3.81 -19.11 29.15
C ASP A 281 -3.52 -20.43 28.41
N GLY A 282 -2.28 -20.64 27.93
CA GLY A 282 -1.87 -21.86 27.22
C GLY A 282 -2.35 -21.94 25.76
N ILE A 283 -2.84 -20.84 25.20
CA ILE A 283 -3.24 -20.73 23.79
C ILE A 283 -2.08 -20.10 23.00
N TYR A 284 -1.35 -20.92 22.26
CA TYR A 284 -0.23 -20.49 21.43
C TYR A 284 -0.64 -20.30 19.98
N LEU A 285 -0.33 -19.14 19.40
CA LEU A 285 -0.60 -18.79 18.00
C LEU A 285 0.65 -18.24 17.33
N ASN A 286 0.90 -18.65 16.08
CA ASN A 286 1.80 -17.89 15.22
C ASN A 286 1.08 -16.65 14.69
N ALA A 287 1.77 -15.53 14.60
CA ALA A 287 1.20 -14.27 14.17
C ALA A 287 1.98 -13.72 12.98
N LEU A 288 1.29 -13.28 11.92
CA LEU A 288 1.91 -12.67 10.76
C LEU A 288 1.27 -11.30 10.50
N ARG A 289 2.08 -10.24 10.58
CA ARG A 289 1.64 -8.88 10.27
C ARG A 289 1.82 -8.61 8.78
N VAL A 290 0.72 -8.31 8.09
CA VAL A 290 0.73 -7.92 6.68
C VAL A 290 1.20 -6.46 6.57
N ARG A 291 2.22 -6.22 5.74
CA ARG A 291 2.85 -4.90 5.58
C ARG A 291 2.59 -4.22 4.23
N ALA A 292 2.19 -4.98 3.21
CA ALA A 292 1.89 -4.43 1.90
C ALA A 292 0.93 -5.29 1.09
N PHE A 293 0.42 -4.69 0.01
CA PHE A 293 -0.25 -5.32 -1.13
C PHE A 293 0.44 -4.81 -2.41
N PRO A 294 0.77 -5.64 -3.41
CA PRO A 294 0.42 -7.05 -3.58
C PRO A 294 1.09 -7.99 -2.57
N PHE A 295 0.46 -9.14 -2.33
CA PHE A 295 0.96 -10.15 -1.39
C PHE A 295 2.10 -10.97 -1.99
N GLN A 296 3.12 -11.20 -1.17
CA GLN A 296 4.18 -12.16 -1.44
C GLN A 296 3.74 -13.58 -1.05
N ASN A 297 4.45 -14.60 -1.57
CA ASN A 297 4.09 -16.01 -1.38
C ASN A 297 4.11 -16.43 0.09
N GLU A 298 4.94 -15.77 0.92
CA GLU A 298 5.07 -15.99 2.35
C GLU A 298 3.72 -15.94 3.09
N ILE A 299 2.78 -15.11 2.61
CA ILE A 299 1.45 -15.01 3.20
C ILE A 299 0.64 -16.28 2.91
N ALA A 300 0.64 -16.77 1.67
CA ALA A 300 -0.07 -17.98 1.29
C ALA A 300 0.55 -19.22 1.97
N ASP A 301 1.88 -19.30 2.01
CA ASP A 301 2.62 -20.36 2.68
C ASP A 301 2.34 -20.38 4.19
N PHE A 302 2.32 -19.21 4.82
CA PHE A 302 1.93 -19.07 6.23
C PHE A 302 0.50 -19.55 6.47
N ILE A 303 -0.45 -19.21 5.60
CA ILE A 303 -1.84 -19.64 5.74
C ILE A 303 -1.95 -21.16 5.60
N ALA A 304 -1.30 -21.74 4.60
CA ALA A 304 -1.31 -23.18 4.33
C ALA A 304 -0.66 -24.01 5.46
N ALA A 305 0.29 -23.43 6.19
CA ALA A 305 0.98 -24.10 7.30
C ALA A 305 0.11 -24.29 8.57
N HIS A 306 -1.09 -23.71 8.64
CA HIS A 306 -1.94 -23.73 9.83
C HIS A 306 -3.33 -24.31 9.55
N SER A 307 -3.94 -24.92 10.58
CA SER A 307 -5.29 -25.50 10.44
C SER A 307 -6.37 -24.43 10.22
N LYS A 308 -6.23 -23.30 10.91
CA LYS A 308 -7.09 -22.11 10.79
C LYS A 308 -6.25 -20.86 11.05
N VAL A 309 -6.55 -19.80 10.32
CA VAL A 309 -5.94 -18.48 10.48
C VAL A 309 -7.01 -17.46 10.79
N PHE A 310 -6.93 -16.84 11.97
CA PHE A 310 -7.79 -15.73 12.33
C PHE A 310 -7.32 -14.47 11.60
N VAL A 311 -8.21 -13.76 10.91
CA VAL A 311 -7.86 -12.50 10.23
C VAL A 311 -8.55 -11.36 10.97
N PHE A 312 -7.77 -10.55 11.69
CA PHE A 312 -8.28 -9.41 12.44
C PHE A 312 -8.23 -8.15 11.61
N GLU A 313 -9.39 -7.50 11.47
CA GLU A 313 -9.54 -6.33 10.63
C GLU A 313 -10.47 -5.30 11.26
N GLN A 314 -10.14 -4.02 11.11
CA GLN A 314 -10.96 -2.94 11.63
C GLN A 314 -11.97 -2.41 10.60
N ASN A 315 -12.73 -3.31 9.96
CA ASN A 315 -13.80 -3.00 9.00
C ASN A 315 -14.89 -4.08 9.05
N MET A 316 -16.08 -3.78 8.51
CA MET A 316 -17.24 -4.69 8.59
C MET A 316 -17.15 -5.87 7.60
N ASP A 317 -16.59 -5.63 6.42
CA ASP A 317 -16.71 -6.55 5.28
C ASP A 317 -15.57 -7.59 5.18
N GLY A 318 -14.55 -7.53 6.03
CA GLY A 318 -13.38 -8.41 5.92
C GLY A 318 -12.59 -8.13 4.64
N GLN A 319 -12.23 -6.87 4.41
CA GLN A 319 -11.59 -6.42 3.18
C GLN A 319 -10.24 -7.08 2.89
N LEU A 320 -9.40 -7.25 3.91
CA LEU A 320 -8.14 -7.99 3.78
C LEU A 320 -8.43 -9.47 3.49
N SER A 321 -9.39 -10.10 4.17
CA SER A 321 -9.78 -11.48 3.88
C SER A 321 -10.21 -11.66 2.43
N THR A 322 -10.97 -10.71 1.89
CA THR A 322 -11.39 -10.68 0.48
C THR A 322 -10.18 -10.59 -0.46
N LEU A 323 -9.22 -9.69 -0.17
CA LEU A 323 -7.99 -9.59 -0.95
C LEU A 323 -7.15 -10.86 -0.86
N LEU A 324 -6.99 -11.46 0.33
CA LEU A 324 -6.22 -12.68 0.50
C LEU A 324 -6.75 -13.80 -0.39
N ILE A 325 -8.08 -14.00 -0.40
CA ILE A 325 -8.73 -15.01 -1.23
C ILE A 325 -8.47 -14.72 -2.71
N ASN A 326 -8.72 -13.49 -3.15
CA ASN A 326 -8.68 -13.14 -4.58
C ASN A 326 -7.26 -12.99 -5.14
N GLU A 327 -6.30 -12.55 -4.32
CA GLU A 327 -4.99 -12.08 -4.78
C GLU A 327 -3.82 -12.93 -4.26
N ALA A 328 -3.98 -13.61 -3.12
CA ALA A 328 -3.04 -14.64 -2.66
C ALA A 328 -3.51 -16.06 -2.99
N GLY A 329 -4.71 -16.24 -3.55
CA GLY A 329 -5.25 -17.54 -3.95
C GLY A 329 -5.48 -18.49 -2.77
N VAL A 330 -5.78 -17.95 -1.58
CA VAL A 330 -5.96 -18.76 -0.38
C VAL A 330 -7.39 -19.31 -0.29
N GLU A 331 -7.50 -20.53 0.22
CA GLU A 331 -8.79 -21.20 0.39
C GLU A 331 -9.65 -20.48 1.45
N PRO A 332 -10.86 -20.01 1.14
CA PRO A 332 -11.70 -19.27 2.09
C PRO A 332 -11.95 -20.01 3.41
N HIS A 333 -12.06 -21.35 3.35
CA HIS A 333 -12.30 -22.16 4.54
C HIS A 333 -11.12 -22.19 5.52
N SER A 334 -9.91 -21.79 5.11
CA SER A 334 -8.74 -21.70 5.99
C SER A 334 -8.79 -20.47 6.90
N LEU A 335 -9.51 -19.43 6.47
CA LEU A 335 -9.60 -18.16 7.15
C LEU A 335 -10.78 -18.13 8.14
N VAL A 336 -10.58 -17.41 9.24
CA VAL A 336 -11.63 -17.05 10.20
C VAL A 336 -11.58 -15.55 10.39
N THR A 337 -12.37 -14.82 9.60
CA THR A 337 -12.43 -13.36 9.68
C THR A 337 -13.05 -12.90 11.00
N VAL A 338 -12.37 -11.99 11.69
CA VAL A 338 -12.81 -11.35 12.94
C VAL A 338 -12.75 -9.84 12.76
N VAL A 339 -13.92 -9.21 12.84
CA VAL A 339 -14.10 -7.81 12.46
C VAL A 339 -14.38 -6.92 13.68
N HIS A 340 -13.83 -5.69 13.65
CA HIS A 340 -14.06 -4.66 14.66
C HIS A 340 -14.33 -3.31 13.98
N TYR A 341 -15.52 -2.73 14.11
CA TYR A 341 -15.92 -1.58 13.28
C TYR A 341 -16.82 -0.58 14.01
N ASP A 342 -16.70 -0.46 15.33
CA ASP A 342 -17.49 0.50 16.12
C ASP A 342 -16.91 1.93 16.14
N GLY A 343 -15.81 2.16 15.43
CA GLY A 343 -15.10 3.45 15.37
C GLY A 343 -14.03 3.64 16.45
N THR A 344 -13.86 2.69 17.36
CA THR A 344 -12.80 2.71 18.37
C THR A 344 -11.61 1.83 17.94
N PRO A 345 -10.40 2.11 18.45
CA PRO A 345 -9.28 1.18 18.27
C PRO A 345 -9.60 -0.19 18.85
N ILE A 346 -9.29 -1.24 18.09
CA ILE A 346 -9.39 -2.62 18.56
C ILE A 346 -8.52 -2.81 19.81
N THR A 347 -9.03 -3.58 20.78
CA THR A 347 -8.37 -3.81 22.07
C THR A 347 -7.84 -5.22 22.19
N ALA A 348 -6.77 -5.41 22.97
CA ALA A 348 -6.23 -6.73 23.28
C ALA A 348 -7.30 -7.63 23.91
N ARG A 349 -8.11 -7.09 24.82
CA ARG A 349 -9.24 -7.79 25.44
C ARG A 349 -10.23 -8.35 24.41
N PHE A 350 -10.58 -7.57 23.38
CA PHE A 350 -11.46 -8.05 22.31
C PHE A 350 -10.81 -9.21 21.55
N ILE A 351 -9.54 -9.06 21.15
CA ILE A 351 -8.79 -10.07 20.41
C ILE A 351 -8.69 -11.37 21.21
N THR A 352 -8.25 -11.30 22.47
CA THR A 352 -8.13 -12.44 23.39
C THR A 352 -9.46 -13.16 23.53
N GLN A 353 -10.56 -12.43 23.79
CA GLN A 353 -11.88 -13.01 23.97
C GLN A 353 -12.37 -13.72 22.70
N GLU A 354 -12.19 -13.11 21.53
CA GLU A 354 -12.64 -13.66 20.25
C GLU A 354 -11.86 -14.92 19.84
N ILE A 355 -10.54 -14.93 20.10
CA ILE A 355 -9.69 -16.09 19.86
C ILE A 355 -10.03 -17.22 20.83
N ALA A 356 -10.06 -16.95 22.15
CA ALA A 356 -10.34 -17.97 23.16
C ALA A 356 -11.69 -18.66 22.91
N ASN A 357 -12.74 -17.87 22.61
CA ASN A 357 -14.07 -18.40 22.30
C ASN A 357 -14.07 -19.32 21.06
N ARG A 358 -13.32 -18.97 20.02
CA ARG A 358 -13.27 -19.75 18.77
C ARG A 358 -12.40 -20.98 18.91
N VAL A 359 -11.25 -20.87 19.55
CA VAL A 359 -10.36 -22.00 19.85
C VAL A 359 -11.10 -23.04 20.69
N ALA A 360 -11.84 -22.61 21.72
CA ALA A 360 -12.66 -23.51 22.53
C ALA A 360 -13.67 -24.30 21.68
N ARG A 361 -14.35 -23.65 20.72
CA ARG A 361 -15.30 -24.30 19.79
C ARG A 361 -14.62 -25.24 18.80
N LEU A 362 -13.42 -24.89 18.32
CA LEU A 362 -12.64 -25.69 17.37
C LEU A 362 -11.94 -26.91 18.00
N ASN A 363 -11.78 -26.90 19.33
CA ASN A 363 -11.21 -28.00 20.11
C ASN A 363 -12.28 -28.95 20.70
N VAL A 364 -13.58 -28.69 20.49
CA VAL A 364 -14.63 -29.62 20.94
C VAL A 364 -14.55 -30.91 20.11
N HIS A 365 -14.13 -32.00 20.75
CA HIS A 365 -14.21 -33.34 20.18
C HIS A 365 -15.67 -33.76 20.00
N PRO A 366 -16.04 -34.44 18.90
CA PRO A 366 -17.34 -35.10 18.80
C PRO A 366 -17.53 -36.01 20.02
N LEU A 367 -18.70 -35.94 20.66
CA LEU A 367 -19.12 -36.94 21.63
C LEU A 367 -18.96 -38.31 20.96
N LYS A 368 -17.94 -39.09 21.37
CA LYS A 368 -17.89 -40.51 21.01
C LYS A 368 -19.21 -41.10 21.49
N ASP A 369 -19.98 -41.64 20.54
CA ASP A 369 -21.18 -42.41 20.85
C ASP A 369 -20.85 -43.40 21.96
N ARG A 370 -21.45 -43.16 23.13
CA ARG A 370 -21.61 -44.20 24.15
C ARG A 370 -22.59 -45.22 23.56
N VAL A 371 -22.08 -46.10 22.71
CA VAL A 371 -22.78 -47.34 22.42
C VAL A 371 -22.57 -48.23 23.65
N ALA A 372 -23.70 -48.56 24.26
CA ALA A 372 -23.87 -49.37 25.45
C ALA A 372 -23.39 -50.82 25.29
#